data_AF-A0A7S1AYF1-F1
#
_entry.id   AF-A0A7S1AYF1-F1
#
_cell.length_a   1.000
_cell.length_b   1.000
_cell.length_c   1.000
_cell.angle_alpha   90.00
_cell.angle_beta   90.00
_cell.angle_gamma   90.00
#
_symmetry.space_group_name_H-M   'P 1'
#
loop_
_entity.id
_entity.type
_entity.pdbx_description
1 polymer ?
#
loop_
_entity_poly.entity_id
_entity_poly.type
_entity_poly.pdbx_seq_one_letter_code
_entity_poly.pdbx_strand_id
1 'polypeptide(L)'
;DLVVILDTEGLLSVEARDDVFDKQVALMTMACSDLVIVNNRGELGRHVGDLFQVCLFALYHLKLARISPAIGFVLQCLSMVNQQQQYEWVATVKKSLEESVQELQQREKPGSFKLQDLVFLDSESIFVMP
;
A
#
# COMPACT_ATOMS: atom_id res chain seq x y z
N ASP A 1 -21.20 -16.61 -0.97
CA ASP A 1 -19.80 -16.23 -0.70
C ASP A 1 -19.67 -15.64 0.69
N LEU A 2 -18.53 -15.90 1.33
CA LEU A 2 -18.20 -15.37 2.66
C LEU A 2 -17.28 -14.16 2.46
N VAL A 3 -17.65 -13.01 3.03
CA VAL A 3 -16.79 -11.83 3.09
C VAL A 3 -16.22 -11.74 4.50
N VAL A 4 -14.90 -11.75 4.63
CA VAL A 4 -14.18 -11.55 5.90
C VAL A 4 -13.55 -10.18 5.88
N ILE A 5 -13.79 -9.39 6.92
CA ILE A 5 -13.22 -8.04 7.08
C ILE A 5 -12.18 -8.10 8.18
N LEU A 6 -10.96 -7.69 7.85
CA LEU A 6 -9.88 -7.47 8.81
C LEU A 6 -9.80 -5.98 9.09
N ASP A 7 -10.04 -5.62 10.34
CA ASP A 7 -9.92 -4.23 10.81
C ASP A 7 -8.63 -4.08 11.61
N THR A 8 -7.76 -3.18 11.16
CA THR A 8 -6.46 -2.94 11.77
C THR A 8 -6.44 -1.54 12.37
N GLU A 9 -6.16 -1.44 13.67
CA GLU A 9 -6.11 -0.18 14.40
C GLU A 9 -4.67 0.23 14.75
N GLY A 10 -4.43 1.54 14.83
CA GLY A 10 -3.19 2.09 15.39
C GLY A 10 -1.95 2.06 14.49
N LEU A 11 -2.07 1.67 13.22
CA LEU A 11 -0.99 1.76 12.24
C LEU A 11 -0.47 3.20 12.12
N LEU A 12 0.85 3.38 12.15
CA LEU A 12 1.52 4.68 12.06
C LEU A 12 1.08 5.67 13.16
N SER A 13 0.56 5.16 14.29
CA SER A 13 0.14 6.00 15.42
C SER A 13 1.35 6.63 16.11
N VAL A 14 1.25 7.94 16.36
CA VAL A 14 2.27 8.73 17.07
C VAL A 14 2.47 8.23 18.51
N GLU A 15 1.45 7.59 19.08
CA GLU A 15 1.42 7.10 20.46
C GLU A 15 2.04 5.71 20.60
N ALA A 16 1.98 4.89 19.54
CA ALA A 16 2.40 3.48 19.58
C ALA A 16 3.85 3.25 19.11
N ARG A 17 4.46 4.17 18.35
CA ARG A 17 5.88 4.19 17.88
C ARG A 17 6.59 2.82 17.80
N ASP A 18 5.96 1.83 17.19
CA ASP A 18 6.56 0.53 16.94
C ASP A 18 6.52 0.26 15.43
N ASP A 19 7.54 0.77 14.74
CA ASP A 19 7.71 0.61 13.30
C ASP A 19 7.78 -0.87 12.88
N VAL A 20 8.18 -1.77 13.79
CA VAL A 20 8.24 -3.21 13.49
C VAL A 20 6.84 -3.79 13.49
N PHE A 21 6.03 -3.44 14.50
CA PHE A 21 4.63 -3.84 14.58
C PHE A 21 3.85 -3.39 13.35
N ASP A 22 4.01 -2.13 12.93
CA ASP A 22 3.32 -1.59 11.75
C ASP A 22 3.64 -2.39 10.49
N LYS A 23 4.93 -2.69 10.27
CA LYS A 23 5.38 -3.51 9.13
C LYS A 23 4.82 -4.92 9.18
N GLN A 24 4.75 -5.53 10.36
CA GLN A 24 4.22 -6.89 10.53
C GLN A 24 2.72 -6.94 10.23
N VAL A 25 1.95 -5.99 10.77
CA VAL A 25 0.49 -5.92 10.54
C VAL A 25 0.20 -5.60 9.07
N ALA A 26 0.88 -4.60 8.49
CA ALA A 26 0.70 -4.25 7.08
C ALA A 26 1.05 -5.42 6.16
N LEU A 27 2.16 -6.13 6.42
CA LEU A 27 2.54 -7.30 5.64
C LEU A 27 1.52 -8.43 5.78
N MET A 28 1.04 -8.71 7.01
CA MET A 28 0.00 -9.70 7.23
C MET A 28 -1.25 -9.38 6.40
N THR A 29 -1.76 -8.15 6.51
CA THR A 29 -2.94 -7.68 5.79
C THR A 29 -2.76 -7.80 4.28
N MET A 30 -1.60 -7.42 3.75
CA MET A 30 -1.28 -7.53 2.32
C MET A 30 -1.17 -9.00 1.86
N ALA A 31 -0.59 -9.87 2.67
CA ALA A 31 -0.34 -11.27 2.30
C ALA A 31 -1.58 -12.16 2.37
N CYS A 32 -2.64 -11.75 3.08
CA CYS A 32 -3.84 -12.57 3.29
C CYS A 32 -5.15 -12.00 2.72
N SER A 33 -5.12 -10.81 2.10
CA SER A 33 -6.33 -10.14 1.61
C SER A 33 -6.42 -10.13 0.10
N ASP A 34 -7.63 -10.26 -0.45
CA ASP A 34 -7.91 -9.99 -1.86
C ASP A 34 -7.94 -8.48 -2.15
N LEU A 35 -8.37 -7.68 -1.15
CA LEU A 35 -8.47 -6.22 -1.20
C LEU A 35 -7.95 -5.63 0.10
N VAL A 36 -7.08 -4.63 -0.01
CA VAL A 36 -6.57 -3.82 1.10
C VAL A 36 -7.04 -2.39 0.91
N ILE A 37 -7.71 -1.84 1.92
CA ILE A 37 -8.20 -0.46 1.92
C ILE A 37 -7.31 0.38 2.83
N VAL A 38 -6.62 1.36 2.23
CA VAL A 38 -5.87 2.38 2.96
C VAL A 38 -6.79 3.55 3.24
N ASN A 39 -7.27 3.63 4.47
CA ASN A 39 -8.03 4.78 4.93
C ASN A 39 -7.07 5.85 5.46
N ASN A 40 -6.94 6.98 4.76
CA ASN A 40 -6.05 8.06 5.15
C ASN A 40 -6.82 9.36 5.37
N ARG A 41 -6.54 10.02 6.50
CA ARG A 41 -7.00 11.36 6.79
C ARG A 41 -5.86 12.36 6.59
N GLY A 42 -6.00 13.23 5.60
CA GLY A 42 -4.99 14.24 5.29
C GLY A 42 -3.95 13.78 4.27
N GLU A 43 -2.74 14.34 4.36
CA GLU A 43 -1.69 14.09 3.38
C GLU A 43 -1.16 12.66 3.47
N LEU A 44 -1.06 12.02 2.31
CA LEU A 44 -0.38 10.74 2.14
C LEU A 44 1.13 11.01 2.16
N GLY A 45 1.73 10.89 3.34
CA GLY A 45 3.16 11.12 3.54
C GLY A 45 4.04 9.96 3.03
N ARG A 46 5.36 10.20 3.01
CA ARG A 46 6.38 9.21 2.64
C ARG A 46 6.27 7.90 3.43
N HIS A 47 5.81 7.96 4.68
CA HIS A 47 5.69 6.82 5.57
C HIS A 47 4.81 5.68 5.01
N VAL A 48 3.75 6.01 4.27
CA VAL A 48 2.90 4.99 3.64
C VAL A 48 3.64 4.28 2.50
N GLY A 49 4.41 5.03 1.71
CA GLY A 49 5.30 4.48 0.70
C GLY A 49 6.35 3.55 1.30
N ASP A 50 7.03 4.00 2.36
CA ASP A 50 8.06 3.21 3.07
C ASP A 50 7.49 1.89 3.62
N LEU A 51 6.29 1.94 4.20
CA LEU A 51 5.59 0.76 4.72
C LEU A 51 5.27 -0.24 3.61
N PHE A 52 4.73 0.25 2.48
CA PHE A 52 4.43 -0.60 1.34
C PHE A 52 5.68 -1.15 0.65
N GLN A 53 6.78 -0.40 0.62
CA GLN A 53 8.06 -0.89 0.08
C GLN A 53 8.55 -2.12 0.86
N VAL A 54 8.47 -2.09 2.19
CA VAL A 54 8.78 -3.26 3.03
C VAL A 54 7.86 -4.43 2.71
N CYS A 55 6.56 -4.15 2.54
CA CYS A 55 5.58 -5.18 2.19
C CYS A 55 5.89 -5.81 0.84
N LEU A 56 6.20 -5.02 -0.21
CA LEU A 56 6.55 -5.52 -1.53
C LEU A 56 7.79 -6.42 -1.50
N PHE A 57 8.83 -5.99 -0.78
CA PHE A 57 10.02 -6.79 -0.58
C PHE A 57 9.70 -8.15 0.06
N ALA A 58 8.91 -8.12 1.13
CA ALA A 58 8.53 -9.34 1.83
C ALA A 58 7.63 -10.24 0.98
N LEU A 59 6.61 -9.70 0.28
CA LEU A 59 5.74 -10.44 -0.62
C LEU A 59 6.52 -11.15 -1.73
N TYR A 60 7.47 -10.44 -2.34
CA TYR A 60 8.36 -11.00 -3.37
C TYR A 60 9.14 -12.22 -2.85
N HIS A 61 9.73 -12.13 -1.67
CA HIS A 61 10.54 -13.20 -1.10
C HIS A 61 9.73 -14.33 -0.47
N LEU A 62 8.58 -14.02 0.11
CA LEU A 62 7.71 -14.99 0.75
C LEU A 62 7.20 -16.01 -0.27
N LYS A 63 7.03 -15.63 -1.55
CA LYS A 63 6.43 -16.48 -2.59
C LYS A 63 5.15 -17.17 -2.09
N LEU A 64 4.49 -16.55 -1.11
CA LEU A 64 3.18 -16.96 -0.65
C LEU A 64 2.25 -16.87 -1.87
N ALA A 65 1.21 -17.69 -1.87
CA ALA A 65 0.35 -17.99 -3.00
C ALA A 65 0.01 -16.78 -3.91
N ARG A 66 -0.50 -17.08 -5.13
CA ARG A 66 -0.90 -16.16 -6.23
C ARG A 66 -1.82 -14.95 -5.88
N ILE A 67 -2.00 -14.61 -4.62
CA ILE A 67 -2.71 -13.45 -4.13
C ILE A 67 -1.87 -12.21 -4.47
N SER A 68 -2.40 -11.42 -5.40
CA SER A 68 -1.93 -10.06 -5.70
C SER A 68 -3.03 -9.14 -5.18
N PRO A 69 -2.93 -8.64 -3.92
CA PRO A 69 -3.98 -7.85 -3.31
C PRO A 69 -4.24 -6.59 -4.14
N ALA A 70 -5.52 -6.29 -4.37
CA ALA A 70 -5.91 -4.97 -4.85
C ALA A 70 -5.73 -3.95 -3.71
N ILE A 71 -5.14 -2.80 -4.02
CA ILE A 71 -5.00 -1.69 -3.06
C ILE A 71 -5.96 -0.59 -3.47
N GLY A 72 -6.87 -0.24 -2.56
CA GLY A 72 -7.75 0.92 -2.66
C GLY A 72 -7.40 1.99 -1.65
N PHE A 73 -7.48 3.26 -2.06
CA PHE A 73 -7.26 4.40 -1.18
C PHE A 73 -8.60 5.07 -0.90
N VAL A 74 -8.90 5.27 0.38
CA VAL A 74 -10.01 6.10 0.84
C VAL A 74 -9.41 7.34 1.48
N LEU A 75 -9.56 8.47 0.80
CA LEU A 75 -8.98 9.76 1.18
C LEU A 75 -10.07 10.61 1.79
N GLN A 76 -9.93 10.95 3.08
CA GLN A 76 -10.87 11.83 3.75
C GLN A 76 -10.54 13.29 3.41
N CYS A 77 -11.51 14.02 2.87
CA CYS A 77 -11.34 15.42 2.48
C CYS A 77 -10.95 16.28 3.69
N LEU A 78 -9.81 16.96 3.55
CA LEU A 78 -9.55 18.16 4.33
C LEU A 78 -10.12 19.33 3.53
N SER A 79 -10.90 20.19 4.19
CA SER A 79 -11.56 21.36 3.58
C SER A 79 -10.63 22.34 2.84
N MET A 80 -9.31 22.16 2.96
CA MET A 80 -8.27 23.00 2.36
C MET A 80 -7.54 22.35 1.18
N VAL A 81 -7.79 21.08 0.85
CA VAL A 81 -7.04 20.34 -0.19
C VAL A 81 -7.95 20.02 -1.36
N ASN A 82 -7.57 20.42 -2.57
CA ASN A 82 -8.35 20.11 -3.77
C ASN A 82 -8.22 18.61 -4.13
N GLN A 83 -9.22 18.07 -4.82
CA GLN A 83 -9.27 16.64 -5.17
C GLN A 83 -8.07 16.21 -6.02
N GLN A 84 -7.58 17.12 -6.89
CA GLN A 84 -6.42 16.87 -7.75
C GLN A 84 -5.15 16.55 -6.96
N GLN A 85 -4.86 17.33 -5.91
CA GLN A 85 -3.71 17.13 -5.04
C GLN A 85 -3.78 15.77 -4.31
N GLN A 86 -4.99 15.33 -3.96
CA GLN A 86 -5.18 14.01 -3.34
C GLN A 86 -4.85 12.86 -4.30
N TYR A 87 -5.21 12.97 -5.58
CA TYR A 87 -4.80 12.01 -6.61
C TYR A 87 -3.27 12.02 -6.83
N GLU A 88 -2.64 13.19 -6.77
CA GLU A 88 -1.18 13.33 -6.91
C GLU A 88 -0.42 12.62 -5.78
N TRP A 89 -0.96 12.59 -4.57
CA TRP A 89 -0.35 11.82 -3.49
C TRP A 89 -0.37 10.31 -3.76
N VAL A 90 -1.49 9.76 -4.22
CA VAL A 90 -1.56 8.33 -4.57
C VAL A 90 -0.66 8.01 -5.76
N ALA A 91 -0.58 8.90 -6.75
CA ALA A 91 0.35 8.76 -7.87
C ALA A 91 1.82 8.72 -7.39
N THR A 92 2.15 9.53 -6.38
CA THR A 92 3.48 9.52 -5.75
C THR A 92 3.76 8.20 -5.05
N VAL A 93 2.80 7.66 -4.30
CA VAL A 93 2.92 6.33 -3.69
C VAL A 93 3.13 5.27 -4.77
N LYS A 94 2.29 5.23 -5.80
CA LYS A 94 2.41 4.29 -6.92
C LYS A 94 3.80 4.34 -7.56
N LYS A 95 4.30 5.54 -7.83
CA LYS A 95 5.65 5.74 -8.38
C LYS A 95 6.74 5.16 -7.46
N SER A 96 6.65 5.40 -6.16
CA SER A 96 7.60 4.84 -5.17
C SER A 96 7.57 3.31 -5.14
N LEU A 97 6.40 2.69 -5.32
CA LEU A 97 6.28 1.24 -5.45
C LEU A 97 6.90 0.70 -6.73
N GLU A 98 6.70 1.39 -7.85
CA GLU A 98 7.34 1.04 -9.13
C GLU A 98 8.87 1.14 -9.05
N GLU A 99 9.39 2.19 -8.41
CA GLU A 99 10.82 2.36 -8.13
C GLU A 99 11.36 1.20 -7.26
N SER A 100 10.61 0.81 -6.21
CA SER A 100 10.97 -0.31 -5.33
C SER A 100 11.06 -1.65 -6.09
N VAL A 101 10.16 -1.88 -7.05
CA VAL A 101 10.21 -3.06 -7.93
C VAL A 101 11.44 -3.02 -8.85
N GLN A 102 11.77 -1.86 -9.40
CA GLN A 102 12.97 -1.70 -10.23
C GLN A 102 14.26 -1.99 -9.44
N GLU A 103 14.34 -1.50 -8.20
CA GLU A 103 15.48 -1.78 -7.31
C GLU A 103 15.63 -3.28 -7.02
N LEU A 104 14.52 -3.96 -6.73
CA LEU A 104 14.50 -5.42 -6.53
C LEU A 104 14.95 -6.18 -7.78
N GLN A 105 14.46 -5.78 -8.96
CA GLN A 105 14.86 -6.37 -10.24
C GLN A 105 16.36 -6.20 -10.50
N GLN A 106 16.96 -5.06 -10.16
CA GLN A 106 18.40 -4.83 -10.35
C GLN A 106 19.26 -5.76 -9.49
N ARG A 107 18.79 -6.12 -8.30
CA ARG A 107 19.51 -7.00 -7.37
C ARG A 107 19.41 -8.49 -7.74
N GLU A 108 18.25 -8.92 -8.23
CA GLU A 108 17.96 -10.34 -8.48
C GLU A 108 18.12 -10.69 -9.97
N LYS A 109 17.23 -10.16 -10.81
CA LYS A 109 17.24 -10.36 -12.26
C LYS A 109 16.39 -9.28 -12.95
N PRO A 110 16.98 -8.44 -13.82
CA PRO A 110 16.24 -7.39 -14.51
C PRO A 110 15.04 -7.92 -15.30
N GLY A 111 13.88 -7.26 -15.15
CA GLY A 111 12.65 -7.61 -15.89
C GLY A 111 12.00 -8.95 -15.53
N SER A 112 12.33 -9.52 -14.36
CA SER A 112 11.82 -10.84 -13.96
C SER A 112 10.37 -10.86 -13.46
N PHE A 113 9.83 -9.73 -13.00
CA PHE A 113 8.46 -9.56 -12.52
C PHE A 113 8.03 -8.08 -12.62
N LYS A 114 6.75 -7.75 -12.47
CA LYS A 114 6.19 -6.39 -12.47
C LYS A 114 5.49 -6.11 -11.15
N LEU A 115 5.17 -4.84 -10.87
CA LEU A 115 4.41 -4.45 -9.67
C LEU A 115 3.08 -5.21 -9.57
N GLN A 116 2.36 -5.35 -10.68
CA GLN A 116 1.11 -6.12 -10.80
C GLN A 116 1.22 -7.60 -10.40
N ASP A 117 2.43 -8.17 -10.43
CA ASP A 117 2.66 -9.55 -10.01
C ASP A 117 2.71 -9.68 -8.47
N LEU A 118 2.85 -8.55 -7.77
CA LEU A 118 2.88 -8.46 -6.31
C LEU A 118 1.62 -7.80 -5.74
N VAL A 119 1.13 -6.73 -6.35
CA VAL A 119 -0.05 -5.95 -5.91
C VAL A 119 -0.76 -5.31 -7.11
N PHE A 120 -2.08 -5.16 -7.04
CA PHE A 120 -2.85 -4.41 -8.04
C PHE A 120 -3.20 -3.01 -7.52
N LEU A 121 -2.68 -1.97 -8.17
CA LEU A 121 -2.98 -0.57 -7.82
C LEU A 121 -3.36 0.23 -9.07
N ASP A 122 -4.65 0.58 -9.14
CA ASP A 122 -5.24 1.36 -10.23
C ASP A 122 -5.74 2.72 -9.74
N SER A 123 -5.77 3.69 -10.64
CA SER A 123 -6.33 5.03 -10.40
C SER A 123 -7.83 5.00 -10.11
N GLU A 124 -8.56 3.99 -10.59
CA GLU A 124 -9.99 3.82 -10.29
C GLU A 124 -10.24 3.37 -8.84
N SER A 125 -9.20 2.90 -8.13
CA SER A 125 -9.29 2.45 -6.74
C SER A 125 -9.11 3.59 -5.73
N ILE A 126 -9.26 4.84 -6.14
CA ILE A 126 -9.10 6.02 -5.28
C ILE A 126 -10.46 6.67 -5.04
N PHE A 127 -10.90 6.65 -3.80
CA PHE A 127 -12.18 7.19 -3.35
C PHE A 127 -11.94 8.38 -2.43
N VAL A 128 -12.38 9.56 -2.85
CA VAL A 128 -12.35 10.75 -2.00
C VAL A 128 -13.69 10.86 -1.28
N MET A 129 -13.66 10.75 0.05
CA MET A 129 -14.85 10.96 0.89
C MET A 129 -14.94 12.43 1.31
N PRO A 130 -16.15 13.03 1.25
CA PRO A 130 -16.38 14.42 1.60
C PRO A 130 -16.16 14.74 3.09
#